data_AF-A0AAQ4D3I9-F1
#
_entry.id   AF-A0AAQ4D3I9-F1
#
_cell.length_a   1.000
_cell.length_b   1.000
_cell.length_c   1.000
_cell.angle_alpha   90.00
_cell.angle_beta   90.00
_cell.angle_gamma   90.00
#
_symmetry.space_group_name_H-M   'P 1'
#
loop_
_entity.id
_entity.type
_entity.pdbx_description
1 polymer ?
#
loop_
_entity_poly.entity_id
_entity_poly.type
_entity_poly.pdbx_seq_one_letter_code
_entity_poly.pdbx_strand_id
1 'polypeptide(L)'
;MVTYFSDFNEDDMISTEDLKQVISRLTQQGGQVFADYEVKQLIENILKEADLDEDRLLAFAEFEHAISKAPDFMNSFRINL
;
A
#
# COMPACT_ATOMS: atom_id res chain seq x y z
N MET A 1 7.77 2.50 16.46
CA MET A 1 6.44 1.91 16.72
C MET A 1 5.48 2.31 15.60
N VAL A 2 5.82 2.10 14.32
CA VAL A 2 4.90 2.35 13.20
C VAL A 2 5.52 1.71 11.96
N THR A 3 5.27 0.42 11.70
CA THR A 3 5.28 -0.13 10.33
C THR A 3 4.78 -1.57 10.15
N TYR A 4 4.57 -2.36 11.20
CA TYR A 4 4.12 -3.76 11.08
C TYR A 4 2.66 -3.98 10.65
N PHE A 5 1.91 -2.93 10.30
CA PHE A 5 0.51 -3.12 9.89
C PHE A 5 0.38 -3.60 8.42
N SER A 6 1.35 -3.24 7.59
CA SER A 6 1.29 -3.45 6.13
C SER A 6 2.16 -4.60 5.66
N ASP A 7 2.79 -5.34 6.56
CA ASP A 7 3.63 -6.51 6.27
C ASP A 7 2.94 -7.71 6.95
N PHE A 8 2.25 -8.53 6.15
CA PHE A 8 1.43 -9.64 6.67
C PHE A 8 2.16 -10.98 6.69
N ASN A 9 3.26 -11.09 5.94
CA ASN A 9 4.08 -12.30 5.85
C ASN A 9 5.36 -12.24 6.70
N GLU A 10 5.62 -11.13 7.41
CA GLU A 10 6.78 -10.93 8.29
C GLU A 10 8.13 -11.04 7.56
N ASP A 11 8.17 -10.66 6.28
CA ASP A 11 9.38 -10.70 5.42
C ASP A 11 10.11 -9.34 5.34
N ASP A 12 9.64 -8.33 6.08
CA ASP A 12 10.20 -6.96 6.11
C ASP A 12 10.04 -6.22 4.75
N MET A 13 9.18 -6.74 3.87
CA MET A 13 8.97 -6.32 2.49
C MET A 13 7.47 -6.25 2.20
N ILE A 14 6.98 -5.10 1.76
CA ILE A 14 5.57 -4.94 1.42
C ILE A 14 5.37 -5.41 -0.02
N SER A 15 4.81 -6.61 -0.17
CA SER A 15 4.53 -7.21 -1.47
C SER A 15 3.21 -6.67 -2.05
N THR A 16 2.99 -6.93 -3.33
CA THR A 16 1.69 -6.66 -3.98
C THR A 16 0.51 -7.36 -3.28
N GLU A 17 0.75 -8.53 -2.67
CA GLU A 17 -0.23 -9.26 -1.89
C GLU A 17 -0.56 -8.54 -0.57
N ASP A 18 0.45 -7.99 0.10
CA ASP A 18 0.26 -7.18 1.31
C ASP A 18 -0.54 -5.92 1.01
N LEU A 19 -0.19 -5.21 -0.07
CA LEU A 19 -0.95 -4.04 -0.53
C LEU A 19 -2.40 -4.40 -0.85
N LYS A 20 -2.64 -5.55 -1.50
CA LYS A 20 -3.99 -6.05 -1.77
C LYS A 20 -4.75 -6.33 -0.47
N GLN A 21 -4.11 -6.90 0.53
CA GLN A 21 -4.73 -7.14 1.84
C GLN A 21 -5.03 -5.83 2.58
N VAL A 22 -4.11 -4.86 2.59
CA VAL A 22 -4.35 -3.53 3.17
C VAL A 22 -5.56 -2.87 2.52
N ILE A 23 -5.60 -2.80 1.19
CA ILE A 23 -6.71 -2.19 0.45
C ILE A 23 -8.02 -2.94 0.73
N SER A 24 -8.00 -4.28 0.70
CA SER A 24 -9.19 -5.09 0.99
C SER A 24 -9.75 -4.82 2.39
N ARG A 25 -8.89 -4.67 3.41
CA ARG A 25 -9.33 -4.36 4.78
C ARG A 25 -9.87 -2.95 4.93
N LEU A 26 -9.20 -1.94 4.35
CA LEU A 26 -9.66 -0.55 4.39
C LEU A 26 -11.04 -0.40 3.73
N THR A 27 -11.24 -1.08 2.62
CA THR A 27 -12.46 -1.00 1.83
C THR A 27 -13.62 -1.76 2.49
N GLN A 28 -13.36 -2.93 3.09
CA GLN A 28 -14.32 -3.63 3.94
C GLN A 28 -14.74 -2.81 5.17
N GLN A 29 -13.82 -2.08 5.81
CA GLN A 29 -14.15 -1.20 6.94
C GLN A 29 -15.01 -0.01 6.52
N GLY A 30 -14.79 0.54 5.32
CA GLY A 30 -15.58 1.63 4.75
C GLY A 30 -16.90 1.21 4.09
N GLY A 31 -17.23 -0.09 4.06
CA GLY A 31 -18.42 -0.62 3.38
C GLY A 31 -18.39 -0.50 1.85
N GLN A 32 -17.22 -0.22 1.27
CA GLN A 32 -17.01 -0.12 -0.18
C GLN A 32 -16.35 -1.40 -0.67
N VAL A 33 -16.91 -2.05 -1.68
CA VAL A 33 -16.26 -3.20 -2.32
C VAL A 33 -15.69 -2.70 -3.64
N PHE A 34 -14.37 -2.56 -3.69
CA PHE A 34 -13.68 -2.24 -4.94
C PHE A 34 -13.61 -3.48 -5.81
N ALA A 35 -13.78 -3.30 -7.12
CA ALA A 35 -13.54 -4.37 -8.06
C ALA A 35 -12.05 -4.73 -8.09
N ASP A 36 -11.73 -5.99 -8.41
CA ASP A 36 -10.34 -6.48 -8.43
C ASP A 36 -9.45 -5.64 -9.37
N TYR A 37 -10.02 -5.11 -10.46
CA TYR A 37 -9.30 -4.21 -11.37
C TYR A 37 -8.95 -2.85 -10.73
N GLU A 38 -9.81 -2.30 -9.88
CA GLU A 38 -9.56 -1.01 -9.23
C GLU A 38 -8.46 -1.16 -8.19
N VAL A 39 -8.53 -2.25 -7.40
CA VAL A 39 -7.48 -2.60 -6.44
C VAL A 39 -6.15 -2.78 -7.15
N LYS A 40 -6.14 -3.48 -8.29
CA LYS A 40 -4.91 -3.66 -9.08
C LYS A 40 -4.35 -2.33 -9.60
N GLN A 41 -5.19 -1.45 -10.13
CA GLN A 41 -4.75 -0.14 -10.61
C GLN A 41 -4.21 0.76 -9.49
N LEU A 42 -4.80 0.70 -8.29
CA LEU A 42 -4.27 1.35 -7.10
C LEU A 42 -2.88 0.84 -6.73
N ILE A 43 -2.69 -0.49 -6.71
CA ILE A 43 -1.39 -1.12 -6.44
C ILE A 43 -0.35 -0.70 -7.48
N GLU A 44 -0.70 -0.72 -8.77
CA GLU A 44 0.21 -0.32 -9.84
C GLU A 44 0.62 1.14 -9.75
N ASN A 45 -0.31 2.04 -9.39
CA ASN A 45 0.02 3.45 -9.16
C ASN A 45 0.94 3.64 -7.95
N ILE A 46 0.66 2.93 -6.86
CA ILE A 46 1.48 2.93 -5.65
C ILE A 46 2.92 2.52 -5.98
N LEU A 47 3.09 1.36 -6.63
CA LEU A 47 4.41 0.87 -7.02
C LEU A 47 5.11 1.88 -7.91
N LYS A 48 4.45 2.39 -8.95
CA LYS A 48 5.06 3.37 -9.86
C LYS A 48 5.63 4.62 -9.17
N GLU A 49 5.07 5.02 -8.02
CA GLU A 49 5.54 6.18 -7.25
C GLU A 49 6.54 5.82 -6.15
N ALA A 50 6.43 4.63 -5.58
CA ALA A 50 7.16 4.21 -4.39
C ALA A 50 8.33 3.27 -4.68
N ASP A 51 8.17 2.37 -5.64
CA ASP A 51 9.14 1.36 -6.07
C ASP A 51 10.21 2.04 -6.94
N LEU A 52 11.37 2.29 -6.33
CA LEU A 52 12.47 3.03 -6.94
C LEU A 52 13.39 2.13 -7.76
N ASP A 53 13.41 0.82 -7.46
CA ASP A 53 14.24 -0.17 -8.16
C ASP A 53 13.48 -1.12 -9.11
N GLU A 54 12.17 -0.92 -9.22
CA GLU A 54 11.25 -1.59 -10.15
C GLU A 54 11.12 -3.12 -9.92
N ASP A 55 11.34 -3.60 -8.70
CA ASP A 55 11.24 -5.02 -8.33
C ASP A 55 9.81 -5.45 -7.93
N ARG A 56 8.89 -4.49 -7.84
CA ARG A 56 7.48 -4.65 -7.44
C ARG A 56 7.28 -5.03 -5.98
N LEU A 57 8.29 -4.86 -5.16
CA LEU A 57 8.21 -4.93 -3.72
C LEU A 57 8.49 -3.52 -3.18
N LEU A 58 8.07 -3.23 -1.96
CA LEU A 58 8.45 -1.98 -1.31
C LEU A 58 9.23 -2.33 -0.05
N ALA A 59 10.51 -2.01 -0.07
CA ALA A 59 11.32 -1.99 1.14
C ALA A 59 10.87 -0.85 2.05
N PHE A 60 11.17 -0.96 3.34
CA PHE A 60 10.85 0.11 4.31
C PHE A 60 11.40 1.48 3.88
N ALA A 61 12.60 1.54 3.31
CA ALA A 61 13.22 2.78 2.84
C ALA A 61 12.45 3.43 1.67
N GLU A 62 11.93 2.62 0.76
CA GLU A 62 11.12 3.07 -0.38
C GLU A 62 9.74 3.54 0.09
N PHE A 63 9.15 2.82 1.03
CA PHE A 63 7.91 3.21 1.67
C PHE A 63 8.04 4.54 2.43
N GLU A 64 9.12 4.73 3.20
CA GLU A 64 9.42 6.01 3.85
C GLU A 64 9.63 7.14 2.82
N HIS A 65 10.34 6.84 1.72
CA HIS A 65 10.51 7.79 0.63
C HIS A 65 9.18 8.21 0.01
N ALA A 66 8.29 7.24 -0.26
CA ALA A 66 6.97 7.47 -0.81
C ALA A 66 6.11 8.34 0.10
N ILE A 67 6.07 8.04 1.41
CA ILE A 67 5.37 8.87 2.41
C ILE A 67 5.95 10.29 2.47
N SER A 68 7.28 10.42 2.40
CA SER A 68 7.92 11.73 2.44
C SER A 68 7.66 12.57 1.19
N LYS A 69 7.44 11.93 0.02
CA LYS A 69 7.21 12.61 -1.26
C LYS A 69 5.74 12.90 -1.54
N ALA A 70 4.87 12.00 -1.10
CA ALA A 70 3.44 12.09 -1.29
C ALA A 70 2.74 11.93 0.06
N PRO A 71 2.56 13.01 0.86
CA PRO A 71 1.73 12.94 2.05
C PRO A 71 0.29 12.50 1.74
N ASP A 72 -0.17 12.73 0.50
CA ASP A 72 -1.43 12.20 -0.01
C ASP A 72 -1.45 10.69 -0.26
N PHE A 73 -0.29 10.04 -0.36
CA PHE A 73 -0.20 8.57 -0.37
C PHE A 73 -0.84 8.01 0.88
N MET A 74 -0.52 8.59 2.05
CA MET A 74 -1.19 8.26 3.31
C MET A 74 -2.65 8.70 3.34
N ASN A 75 -3.06 9.75 2.61
CA ASN A 75 -4.49 10.08 2.48
C ASN A 75 -5.28 9.06 1.66
N SER A 76 -4.68 8.47 0.62
CA SER A 76 -5.29 7.35 -0.13
C SER A 76 -5.46 6.10 0.75
N PHE A 77 -4.58 5.88 1.73
CA PHE A 77 -4.77 4.86 2.77
C PHE A 77 -5.70 5.32 3.91
N ARG A 78 -5.84 6.63 4.15
CA ARG A 78 -6.83 7.21 5.07
C ARG A 78 -8.19 7.40 4.39
N ILE A 79 -8.67 6.39 3.67
CA ILE A 79 -10.12 6.26 3.50
C ILE A 79 -10.66 5.78 4.86
N ASN A 80 -10.84 6.78 5.74
CA ASN A 80 -11.47 6.79 7.06
C ASN A 80 -11.14 5.64 8.03
N LEU A 81 -10.10 5.84 8.83
CA LEU A 81 -10.06 5.36 10.22
C LEU A 81 -10.79 6.36 11.13
#